data_AF-A0A969E566-F1
#
_entry.id   AF-A0A969E566-F1
#
_cell.length_a   1.000
_cell.length_b   1.000
_cell.length_c   1.000
_cell.angle_alpha   90.00
_cell.angle_beta   90.00
_cell.angle_gamma   90.00
#
_symmetry.space_group_name_H-M   'P 1'
#
loop_
_entity.id
_entity.type
_entity.pdbx_description
1 polymer ?
#
loop_
_entity_poly.entity_id
_entity_poly.type
_entity_poly.pdbx_seq_one_letter_code
_entity_poly.pdbx_strand_id
1 'polypeptide(L)'
;MTFQEDAADLFHAIRLRLHEKQGRVRQKGADYLMYALIDNIVDEYFLILDKTEDTIDAIEIKILNHYTPSVRNDIYQLKRQLTEIRRAVMPMRDVVGRFMREEGRFVDASTNIFARDLYDHVLQVIELVESQRDMITNCTNFTILSRRIALIM
;
A
#
# COMPACT_ATOMS: atom_id res chain seq x y z
N MET A 1 -16.13 -2.67 -16.46
CA MET A 1 -15.16 -3.32 -17.35
C MET A 1 -13.78 -3.03 -16.76
N THR A 2 -12.96 -4.06 -16.54
CA THR A 2 -11.58 -3.91 -16.04
C THR A 2 -10.61 -4.25 -17.16
N PHE A 3 -9.45 -3.62 -17.16
CA PHE A 3 -8.34 -3.91 -18.07
C PHE A 3 -7.12 -4.22 -17.22
N GLN A 4 -6.40 -5.31 -17.52
CA GLN A 4 -5.23 -5.77 -16.79
C GLN A 4 -4.11 -6.05 -17.80
N GLU A 5 -2.86 -5.74 -17.42
CA GLU A 5 -1.69 -5.93 -18.28
C GLU A 5 -1.19 -7.37 -18.26
N ASP A 6 -1.39 -8.09 -17.15
CA ASP A 6 -1.01 -9.48 -16.97
C ASP A 6 -2.19 -10.35 -16.50
N ALA A 7 -1.93 -11.66 -16.40
CA ALA A 7 -2.92 -12.64 -15.95
C ALA A 7 -2.94 -12.80 -14.42
N ALA A 8 -2.36 -11.86 -13.65
CA ALA A 8 -2.35 -11.97 -12.20
C ALA A 8 -3.79 -11.95 -11.67
N ASP A 9 -4.13 -12.96 -10.85
CA ASP A 9 -5.48 -13.14 -10.35
C ASP A 9 -5.75 -12.30 -9.09
N LEU A 10 -5.53 -10.98 -9.21
CA LEU A 10 -5.80 -10.03 -8.14
C LEU A 10 -7.24 -10.14 -7.64
N PHE A 11 -8.19 -10.28 -8.57
CA PHE A 11 -9.62 -10.28 -8.25
C PHE A 11 -10.19 -11.69 -7.98
N HIS A 12 -9.34 -12.68 -7.70
CA HIS A 12 -9.77 -14.06 -7.45
C HIS A 12 -10.84 -14.12 -6.36
N ALA A 13 -10.55 -13.48 -5.23
CA ALA A 13 -11.42 -13.46 -4.05
C ALA A 13 -12.81 -12.89 -4.38
N ILE A 14 -12.86 -11.84 -5.21
CA ILE A 14 -14.12 -11.20 -5.63
C ILE A 14 -14.91 -12.13 -6.55
N ARG A 15 -14.24 -12.80 -7.50
CA ARG A 15 -14.89 -13.79 -8.38
C ARG A 15 -15.42 -14.99 -7.61
N LEU A 16 -14.69 -15.44 -6.60
CA LEU A 16 -15.13 -16.52 -5.71
C LEU A 16 -16.37 -16.10 -4.91
N ARG A 17 -16.35 -14.92 -4.27
CA ARG A 17 -17.52 -14.37 -3.55
C ARG A 17 -18.74 -14.23 -4.44
N LEU A 18 -18.55 -13.81 -5.69
CA LEU A 18 -19.59 -13.79 -6.71
C LEU A 18 -20.10 -15.21 -7.00
N HIS A 19 -19.23 -16.17 -7.29
CA HIS A 19 -19.64 -17.53 -7.64
C HIS A 19 -20.40 -18.23 -6.50
N GLU A 20 -19.87 -18.13 -5.28
CA GLU A 20 -20.38 -18.79 -4.07
C GLU A 20 -21.56 -18.05 -3.40
N LYS A 21 -21.96 -16.89 -3.94
CA LYS A 21 -23.03 -16.03 -3.40
C LYS A 21 -22.77 -15.57 -1.96
N GLN A 22 -21.50 -15.35 -1.63
CA GLN A 22 -21.10 -14.88 -0.30
C GLN A 22 -21.11 -13.35 -0.22
N GLY A 23 -21.49 -12.83 0.95
CA GLY A 23 -21.47 -11.40 1.24
C GLY A 23 -22.50 -10.58 0.45
N ARG A 24 -22.20 -9.31 0.24
CA ARG A 24 -23.13 -8.32 -0.35
C ARG A 24 -22.96 -8.12 -1.86
N VAL A 25 -21.91 -8.68 -2.47
CA VAL A 25 -21.52 -8.43 -3.88
C VAL A 25 -22.63 -8.81 -4.87
N ARG A 26 -23.39 -9.87 -4.60
CA ARG A 26 -24.54 -10.31 -5.42
C ARG A 26 -25.83 -9.54 -5.17
N GLN A 27 -25.92 -8.82 -4.06
CA GLN A 27 -27.13 -8.14 -3.59
C GLN A 27 -27.12 -6.64 -3.91
N LYS A 28 -25.98 -6.12 -4.38
CA LYS A 28 -25.74 -4.70 -4.65
C LYS A 28 -25.48 -4.45 -6.14
N GLY A 29 -25.51 -3.18 -6.52
CA GLY A 29 -25.28 -2.74 -7.88
C GLY A 29 -23.82 -2.78 -8.32
N ALA A 30 -23.57 -2.29 -9.54
CA ALA A 30 -22.24 -2.20 -10.13
C ALA A 30 -21.32 -1.21 -9.38
N ASP A 31 -21.90 -0.24 -8.67
CA ASP A 31 -21.21 0.71 -7.79
C ASP A 31 -20.51 0.00 -6.63
N TYR A 32 -21.19 -0.95 -5.98
CA TYR A 32 -20.58 -1.76 -4.93
C TYR A 32 -19.50 -2.70 -5.47
N LEU A 33 -19.70 -3.25 -6.68
CA LEU A 33 -18.66 -4.05 -7.33
C LEU A 33 -17.41 -3.22 -7.62
N MET A 34 -17.57 -1.96 -8.06
CA MET A 34 -16.46 -1.05 -8.26
C MET A 34 -15.72 -0.78 -6.94
N TYR A 35 -16.44 -0.50 -5.85
CA TYR A 35 -15.86 -0.40 -4.51
C TYR A 35 -15.04 -1.67 -4.18
N ALA A 36 -15.65 -2.86 -4.28
CA ALA A 36 -15.01 -4.11 -3.90
C ALA A 36 -13.72 -4.40 -4.70
N LEU A 37 -13.68 -4.02 -5.99
CA LEU A 37 -12.49 -4.14 -6.82
C LEU A 37 -11.36 -3.19 -6.36
N ILE A 38 -11.70 -1.95 -6.01
CA ILE A 38 -10.71 -0.97 -5.54
C ILE A 38 -10.22 -1.34 -4.14
N ASP A 39 -11.12 -1.76 -3.25
CA ASP A 39 -10.83 -2.25 -1.91
C ASP A 39 -9.79 -3.37 -1.94
N ASN A 40 -10.00 -4.37 -2.79
CA ASN A 40 -9.05 -5.46 -2.97
C ASN A 40 -7.69 -5.01 -3.57
N ILE A 41 -7.62 -3.90 -4.32
CA ILE A 41 -6.33 -3.31 -4.73
C ILE A 41 -5.65 -2.65 -3.53
N VAL A 42 -6.40 -1.94 -2.69
CA VAL A 42 -5.90 -1.27 -1.49
C VAL A 42 -5.39 -2.30 -0.46
N ASP A 43 -6.11 -3.41 -0.29
CA ASP A 43 -5.71 -4.53 0.58
C ASP A 43 -4.33 -5.09 0.21
N GLU A 44 -4.03 -5.25 -1.07
CA GLU A 44 -2.70 -5.71 -1.51
C GLU A 44 -1.57 -4.73 -1.15
N TYR A 45 -1.85 -3.42 -1.08
CA TYR A 45 -0.84 -2.48 -0.61
C TYR A 45 -0.47 -2.71 0.85
N PHE A 46 -1.41 -3.11 1.72
CA PHE A 46 -1.08 -3.50 3.08
C PHE A 46 -0.14 -4.72 3.09
N LEU A 47 -0.45 -5.75 2.31
CA LEU A 47 0.42 -6.94 2.19
C LEU A 47 1.82 -6.63 1.67
N ILE A 48 1.94 -5.65 0.77
CA ILE A 48 3.23 -5.17 0.28
C ILE A 48 3.95 -4.40 1.40
N LEU A 49 3.23 -3.56 2.15
CA LEU A 49 3.80 -2.73 3.20
C LEU A 49 4.26 -3.53 4.41
N ASP A 50 3.58 -4.63 4.75
CA ASP A 50 4.03 -5.56 5.78
C ASP A 50 5.40 -6.17 5.40
N LYS A 51 5.57 -6.57 4.13
CA LYS A 51 6.85 -7.11 3.65
C LYS A 51 7.95 -6.06 3.61
N THR A 52 7.60 -4.80 3.33
CA THR A 52 8.60 -3.73 3.39
C THR A 52 9.01 -3.46 4.82
N GLU A 53 8.11 -3.53 5.80
CA GLU A 53 8.44 -3.44 7.23
C GLU A 53 9.43 -4.53 7.66
N ASP A 54 9.16 -5.80 7.33
CA ASP A 54 10.11 -6.91 7.57
C ASP A 54 11.50 -6.63 6.97
N THR A 55 11.53 -5.97 5.81
CA THR A 55 12.79 -5.60 5.13
C THR A 55 13.51 -4.47 5.85
N ILE A 56 12.79 -3.50 6.43
CA ILE A 56 13.35 -2.43 7.26
C ILE A 56 14.03 -3.03 8.48
N ASP A 57 13.33 -3.91 9.20
CA ASP A 57 13.86 -4.58 10.40
C ASP A 57 15.13 -5.37 10.08
N ALA A 58 15.14 -6.09 8.95
CA ALA A 58 16.32 -6.81 8.50
C ALA A 58 17.50 -5.86 8.19
N ILE A 59 17.24 -4.68 7.62
CA ILE A 59 18.27 -3.65 7.40
C ILE A 59 18.79 -3.12 8.72
N GLU A 60 17.94 -2.82 9.70
CA GLU A 60 18.33 -2.34 11.02
C GLU A 60 19.25 -3.34 11.73
N ILE A 61 18.89 -4.62 11.74
CA ILE A 61 19.71 -5.69 12.30
C ILE A 61 21.08 -5.75 11.60
N LYS A 62 21.14 -5.63 10.27
CA LYS A 62 22.43 -5.59 9.54
C LYS A 62 23.29 -4.39 9.93
N ILE A 63 22.68 -3.21 10.13
CA ILE A 63 23.39 -1.99 10.56
C ILE A 63 24.04 -2.19 11.93
N LEU A 64 23.32 -2.80 12.88
CA LEU A 64 23.81 -3.08 14.22
C LEU A 64 24.90 -4.16 14.22
N ASN A 65 24.74 -5.19 13.38
CA ASN A 65 25.57 -6.38 13.45
C ASN A 65 26.89 -6.32 12.71
N HIS A 66 27.07 -5.52 11.64
CA HIS A 66 28.36 -5.07 11.04
C HIS A 66 28.07 -4.34 9.72
N TYR A 67 28.59 -3.11 9.57
CA TYR A 67 28.38 -2.31 8.36
C TYR A 67 29.04 -2.95 7.12
N THR A 68 28.22 -3.33 6.14
CA THR A 68 28.66 -3.81 4.82
C THR A 68 28.14 -2.90 3.71
N PRO A 69 28.88 -2.74 2.59
CA PRO A 69 28.42 -1.94 1.45
C PRO A 69 27.04 -2.35 0.89
N SER A 70 26.65 -3.61 1.06
CA SER A 70 25.33 -4.14 0.67
C SER A 70 24.17 -3.44 1.40
N VAL A 71 24.35 -3.04 2.66
CA VAL A 71 23.31 -2.34 3.43
C VAL A 71 22.88 -1.03 2.76
N ARG A 72 23.82 -0.31 2.15
CA ARG A 72 23.51 0.95 1.44
C ARG A 72 22.65 0.68 0.20
N ASN A 73 22.93 -0.39 -0.52
CA ASN A 73 22.15 -0.77 -1.70
C ASN A 73 20.73 -1.19 -1.29
N ASP A 74 20.59 -1.98 -0.22
CA ASP A 74 19.29 -2.40 0.32
C ASP A 74 18.44 -1.17 0.70
N ILE A 75 19.02 -0.21 1.44
CA ILE A 75 18.37 1.07 1.78
C ILE A 75 17.92 1.83 0.53
N TYR A 76 18.79 1.93 -0.49
CA TYR A 76 18.48 2.67 -1.71
C TYR A 76 17.31 2.04 -2.49
N GLN A 77 17.34 0.71 -2.64
CA GLN A 77 16.27 -0.02 -3.33
C GLN A 77 14.93 0.15 -2.60
N LEU A 78 14.93 0.01 -1.28
CA LEU A 78 13.71 0.15 -0.50
C LEU A 78 13.16 1.59 -0.52
N LYS A 79 14.02 2.62 -0.45
CA LYS A 79 13.59 4.03 -0.66
C LYS A 79 12.92 4.23 -2.02
N ARG A 80 13.46 3.62 -3.07
CA ARG A 80 12.90 3.70 -4.42
C ARG A 80 11.53 3.02 -4.48
N GLN A 81 11.40 1.79 -3.95
CA GLN A 81 10.14 1.06 -3.88
C GLN A 81 9.05 1.83 -3.12
N LEU A 82 9.35 2.35 -1.92
CA LEU A 82 8.41 3.16 -1.15
C LEU A 82 8.00 4.45 -1.87
N THR A 83 8.91 5.05 -2.64
CA THR A 83 8.59 6.21 -3.48
C THR A 83 7.66 5.85 -4.63
N GLU A 84 7.84 4.68 -5.24
CA GLU A 84 6.96 4.17 -6.31
C GLU A 84 5.56 3.85 -5.76
N ILE A 85 5.48 3.17 -4.62
CA ILE A 85 4.21 2.91 -3.92
C ILE A 85 3.48 4.21 -3.63
N ARG A 86 4.17 5.20 -3.03
CA ARG A 86 3.58 6.51 -2.76
C ARG A 86 2.99 7.15 -4.02
N ARG A 87 3.75 7.16 -5.12
CA ARG A 87 3.31 7.76 -6.39
C ARG A 87 2.06 7.08 -6.93
N ALA A 88 1.90 5.78 -6.70
CA ALA A 88 0.74 5.01 -7.14
C ALA A 88 -0.49 5.22 -6.23
N VAL A 89 -0.29 5.29 -4.91
CA VAL A 89 -1.40 5.39 -3.93
C VAL A 89 -1.92 6.82 -3.78
N MET A 90 -1.07 7.86 -3.88
CA MET A 90 -1.49 9.26 -3.69
C MET A 90 -2.68 9.68 -4.57
N PRO A 91 -2.71 9.36 -5.89
CA PRO A 91 -3.87 9.65 -6.74
C PRO A 91 -5.14 8.89 -6.34
N MET A 92 -5.01 7.70 -5.73
CA MET A 92 -6.18 6.89 -5.32
C MET A 92 -7.03 7.64 -4.29
N ARG A 93 -6.40 8.42 -3.39
CA ARG A 93 -7.13 9.27 -2.43
C ARG A 93 -8.08 10.21 -3.16
N ASP A 94 -7.60 10.88 -4.21
CA ASP A 94 -8.41 11.85 -4.94
C ASP A 94 -9.51 11.15 -5.76
N VAL A 95 -9.23 9.96 -6.30
CA VAL A 95 -10.22 9.13 -7.02
C VAL A 95 -11.33 8.67 -6.08
N VAL A 96 -10.99 8.08 -4.93
CA VAL A 96 -11.96 7.62 -3.94
C VAL A 96 -12.72 8.80 -3.32
N GLY A 97 -12.05 9.92 -3.07
CA GLY A 97 -12.68 11.14 -2.57
C GLY A 97 -13.64 11.81 -3.58
N ARG A 98 -13.48 11.55 -4.88
CA ARG A 98 -14.49 11.91 -5.91
C ARG A 98 -15.66 10.94 -5.87
N PHE A 99 -15.38 9.64 -5.80
CA PHE A 99 -16.40 8.60 -5.70
C PHE A 99 -17.32 8.79 -4.47
N MET A 100 -16.78 9.20 -3.32
CA MET A 100 -17.58 9.53 -2.12
C MET A 100 -18.53 10.73 -2.30
N ARG A 101 -18.13 11.70 -3.14
CA ARG A 101 -18.87 12.97 -3.33
C ARG A 101 -19.83 12.93 -4.52
N GLU A 102 -19.72 11.93 -5.38
CA GLU A 102 -20.68 11.71 -6.45
C GLU A 102 -22.01 11.24 -5.86
N GLU A 103 -22.93 12.19 -5.69
CA GLU A 103 -24.34 11.91 -5.45
C GLU A 103 -25.07 11.93 -6.80
N GLY A 104 -25.66 10.81 -7.22
CA GLY A 104 -26.38 10.78 -8.49
C GLY A 104 -26.79 9.39 -8.97
N ARG A 105 -27.16 9.31 -10.26
CA ARG A 105 -27.77 8.14 -10.91
C ARG A 105 -26.93 6.85 -10.85
N PHE A 106 -25.63 6.94 -10.57
CA PHE A 106 -24.68 5.83 -10.69
C PHE A 106 -24.16 5.28 -9.35
N VAL A 107 -24.30 6.02 -8.24
CA VAL A 107 -23.80 5.59 -6.92
C VAL A 107 -24.96 5.67 -5.93
N ASP A 108 -25.32 4.53 -5.36
CA ASP A 108 -26.37 4.47 -4.34
C ASP A 108 -25.85 5.07 -3.01
N ALA A 109 -26.70 5.79 -2.28
CA ALA A 109 -26.32 6.37 -0.99
C ALA A 109 -25.83 5.32 0.02
N SER A 110 -26.33 4.08 -0.07
CA SER A 110 -25.88 2.96 0.74
C SER A 110 -24.46 2.47 0.41
N THR A 111 -23.94 2.83 -0.77
CA THR A 111 -22.57 2.54 -1.19
C THR A 111 -21.56 3.54 -0.60
N ASN A 112 -22.02 4.74 -0.22
CA ASN A 112 -21.16 5.80 0.31
C ASN A 112 -20.48 5.42 1.65
N ILE A 113 -21.11 4.57 2.47
CA ILE A 113 -20.50 4.05 3.70
C ILE A 113 -19.22 3.26 3.39
N PHE A 114 -19.25 2.43 2.34
CA PHE A 114 -18.09 1.64 1.91
C PHE A 114 -17.04 2.51 1.23
N ALA A 115 -17.47 3.54 0.48
CA ALA A 115 -16.56 4.49 -0.13
C ALA A 115 -15.75 5.27 0.93
N ARG A 116 -16.37 5.59 2.08
CA ARG A 116 -15.68 6.22 3.22
C ARG A 116 -14.65 5.30 3.86
N ASP A 117 -15.02 4.05 4.11
CA ASP A 117 -14.12 3.02 4.63
C ASP A 117 -12.89 2.84 3.72
N LEU A 118 -13.13 2.73 2.40
CA LEU A 118 -12.06 2.68 1.40
C LEU A 118 -11.17 3.93 1.42
N TYR A 119 -11.76 5.11 1.59
CA TYR A 119 -11.00 6.35 1.68
C TYR A 119 -10.08 6.37 2.90
N ASP A 120 -10.59 5.92 4.04
CA ASP A 120 -9.82 5.80 5.27
C ASP A 120 -8.68 4.78 5.12
N HIS A 121 -8.93 3.62 4.47
CA HIS A 121 -7.88 2.64 4.14
C HIS A 121 -6.79 3.24 3.24
N VAL A 122 -7.16 4.01 2.21
CA VAL A 122 -6.18 4.68 1.34
C VAL A 122 -5.33 5.69 2.13
N LEU A 123 -5.93 6.45 3.04
CA LEU A 123 -5.18 7.37 3.91
C LEU A 123 -4.22 6.60 4.81
N GLN A 124 -4.66 5.48 5.39
CA GLN A 124 -3.81 4.64 6.24
C GLN A 124 -2.61 4.07 5.45
N VAL A 125 -2.81 3.61 4.22
CA VAL A 125 -1.70 3.17 3.35
C VAL A 125 -0.71 4.31 3.10
N ILE A 126 -1.20 5.53 2.83
CA ILE A 126 -0.33 6.71 2.63
C ILE A 126 0.47 7.00 3.89
N GLU A 127 -0.15 6.99 5.07
CA GLU A 127 0.51 7.23 6.35
C GLU A 127 1.57 6.16 6.64
N LEU A 128 1.27 4.89 6.38
CA LEU A 128 2.21 3.79 6.59
C LEU A 128 3.43 3.91 5.66
N VAL A 129 3.22 4.24 4.38
CA VAL A 129 4.32 4.51 3.44
C VAL A 129 5.22 5.63 3.94
N GLU A 130 4.65 6.71 4.49
CA GLU A 130 5.42 7.84 5.01
C GLU A 130 6.22 7.46 6.25
N SER A 131 5.59 6.74 7.19
CA SER A 131 6.25 6.24 8.39
C SER A 131 7.45 5.35 8.04
N GLN A 132 7.26 4.41 7.11
CA GLN A 132 8.35 3.53 6.65
C GLN A 132 9.47 4.30 5.91
N ARG A 133 9.15 5.37 5.18
CA ARG A 133 10.18 6.25 4.56
C ARG A 133 10.99 6.99 5.62
N ASP A 134 10.37 7.41 6.71
CA ASP A 134 11.06 8.05 7.82
C ASP A 134 11.97 7.06 8.56
N MET A 135 11.50 5.84 8.83
CA MET A 135 12.32 4.75 9.40
C MET A 135 13.56 4.47 8.55
N ILE A 136 13.40 4.36 7.24
CA ILE A 136 14.52 4.12 6.32
C ILE A 136 15.46 5.33 6.19
N THR A 137 14.94 6.54 6.40
CA THR A 137 15.78 7.73 6.53
C THR A 137 16.59 7.70 7.81
N ASN A 138 16.03 7.22 8.92
CA ASN A 138 16.76 6.99 10.17
C ASN A 138 17.85 5.93 10.00
N CYS A 139 17.57 4.81 9.32
CA CYS A 139 18.58 3.81 8.95
C CYS A 139 19.76 4.45 8.18
N THR A 140 19.47 5.34 7.24
CA THR A 140 20.50 6.07 6.49
C THR A 140 21.37 6.90 7.44
N ASN A 141 20.77 7.60 8.40
CA ASN A 141 21.52 8.41 9.37
C ASN A 141 22.41 7.55 10.28
N PHE A 142 21.90 6.41 10.77
CA PHE A 142 22.70 5.46 11.55
C PHE A 142 23.90 4.94 10.78
N THR A 143 23.73 4.60 9.49
CA THR A 143 24.87 4.15 8.68
C THR A 143 25.99 5.20 8.54
N ILE A 144 25.63 6.49 8.52
CA ILE A 144 26.62 7.58 8.46
C ILE A 144 27.39 7.69 9.78
N LEU A 145 26.69 7.55 10.91
CA LEU A 145 27.29 7.60 12.24
C LEU A 145 28.22 6.41 12.49
N SER A 146 27.78 5.18 12.22
CA SER A 146 28.59 3.97 12.41
C SER A 146 29.87 4.01 11.56
N ARG A 147 29.80 4.53 10.32
CA ARG A 147 30.97 4.72 9.47
C ARG A 147 31.97 5.72 10.04
N ARG A 148 31.51 6.80 10.67
CA ARG A 148 32.40 7.81 11.29
C ARG A 148 33.14 7.24 12.49
N ILE A 149 32.44 6.46 13.34
CA ILE A 149 33.06 5.81 14.51
C ILE A 149 34.13 4.81 14.05
N ALA A 150 33.81 3.97 13.06
CA ALA A 150 34.74 2.97 12.51
C ALA A 150 35.97 3.56 11.79
N LEU A 151 35.98 4.86 11.47
CA LEU A 151 37.13 5.55 10.88
C LEU A 151 38.00 6.27 11.94
N ILE A 152 37.51 6.42 13.16
CA ILE A 152 38.21 7.09 14.27
C ILE A 152 38.87 6.08 15.22
N MET A 153 38.34 4.85 15.28
CA MET A 153 38.96 3.69 15.94
C MET A 153 39.96 3.00 15.03
#